data_AF-A0A143Z6X5-F1
#
_entry.id   AF-A0A143Z6X5-F1
#
_cell.length_a   1.000
_cell.length_b   1.000
_cell.length_c   1.000
_cell.angle_alpha   90.00
_cell.angle_beta   90.00
_cell.angle_gamma   90.00
#
_symmetry.space_group_name_H-M   'P 1'
#
loop_
_entity.id
_entity.type
_entity.pdbx_description
1 polymer ?
#
loop_
_entity_poly.entity_id
_entity_poly.type
_entity_poly.pdbx_seq_one_letter_code
_entity_poly.pdbx_strand_id
1 'polypeptide(L)'
;MDKDKDMINMSIENFVKEFNNLNSNKFSKEQTISIFLGTLFQLITDKKIFKLNIDIQKFLEDVLKKEYKDYLFRSRSYLTSRVLADIKKEKSYRELVNLSTKIADYLNENNELKQSIIKNNSGKKIEDSIVGWVNQVNKKIEE
;
A
#
# COMPACT_ATOMS: atom_id res chain seq x y z
N MET A 1 6.55 -24.26 -22.24
CA MET A 1 7.54 -23.21 -21.93
C MET A 1 6.74 -22.01 -21.48
N ASP A 2 6.30 -22.00 -20.22
CA ASP A 2 5.52 -20.90 -19.63
C ASP A 2 6.34 -20.34 -18.48
N LYS A 3 7.08 -19.26 -18.75
CA LYS A 3 7.96 -18.58 -17.79
C LYS A 3 7.40 -17.24 -17.32
N ASP A 4 6.06 -17.09 -17.27
CA ASP A 4 5.42 -15.80 -16.96
C ASP A 4 4.44 -15.82 -15.77
N LYS A 5 4.42 -16.88 -14.96
CA LYS A 5 3.42 -17.02 -13.87
C LYS A 5 3.93 -16.89 -12.43
N ASP A 6 5.18 -16.48 -12.26
CA ASP A 6 5.75 -16.14 -10.95
C ASP A 6 6.02 -14.63 -10.84
N MET A 7 5.02 -13.79 -11.17
CA MET A 7 5.02 -12.43 -10.62
C MET A 7 4.95 -12.58 -9.10
N ILE A 8 6.11 -12.37 -8.45
CA ILE A 8 6.30 -12.37 -7.00
C ILE A 8 5.14 -11.59 -6.38
N ASN A 9 4.20 -12.33 -5.80
CA ASN A 9 2.97 -11.77 -5.28
C ASN A 9 3.28 -11.25 -3.87
N MET A 10 3.67 -9.97 -3.76
CA MET A 10 3.95 -9.36 -2.46
C MET A 10 2.66 -8.87 -1.80
N SER A 11 2.41 -9.33 -0.58
CA SER A 11 1.40 -8.74 0.29
C SER A 11 1.94 -7.45 0.94
N ILE A 12 1.05 -6.67 1.56
CA ILE A 12 1.46 -5.47 2.32
C ILE A 12 2.49 -5.85 3.39
N GLU A 13 2.28 -6.97 4.09
CA GLU A 13 3.18 -7.46 5.13
C GLU A 13 4.58 -7.75 4.59
N ASN A 14 4.68 -8.26 3.36
CA ASN A 14 5.98 -8.47 2.70
C ASN A 14 6.67 -7.14 2.40
N PHE A 15 5.95 -6.13 1.89
CA PHE A 15 6.53 -4.79 1.68
C PHE A 15 7.04 -4.18 3.00
N VAL A 16 6.23 -4.22 4.05
CA VAL A 16 6.60 -3.73 5.38
C VAL A 16 7.87 -4.41 5.87
N LYS A 17 7.95 -5.74 5.75
CA LYS A 17 9.15 -6.50 6.12
C LYS A 17 10.37 -6.09 5.32
N GLU A 18 10.26 -5.96 4.00
CA GLU A 18 11.37 -5.55 3.13
C GLU A 18 11.88 -4.15 3.50
N PHE A 19 10.99 -3.18 3.69
CA PHE A 19 11.40 -1.83 4.09
C PHE A 19 12.04 -1.77 5.48
N ASN A 20 11.54 -2.57 6.43
CA ASN A 20 12.14 -2.68 7.76
C ASN A 20 13.53 -3.34 7.72
N ASN A 21 13.74 -4.32 6.84
CA ASN A 21 15.04 -4.97 6.67
C ASN A 21 16.14 -4.02 6.18
N LEU A 22 15.79 -2.90 5.53
CA LEU A 22 16.77 -1.90 5.08
C LEU A 22 17.45 -1.14 6.23
N ASN A 23 16.84 -1.13 7.42
CA ASN A 23 17.44 -0.61 8.65
C ASN A 23 18.44 -1.59 9.30
N SER A 24 18.53 -2.83 8.81
CA SER A 24 19.46 -3.80 9.35
C SER A 24 20.88 -3.56 8.81
N ASN A 25 21.90 -3.83 9.63
CA ASN A 25 23.32 -3.82 9.22
C ASN A 25 23.69 -4.98 8.27
N LYS A 26 22.72 -5.58 7.58
CA LYS A 26 22.90 -6.76 6.73
C LYS A 26 23.41 -6.42 5.33
N PHE A 27 23.19 -5.20 4.86
CA PHE A 27 23.48 -4.78 3.49
C PHE A 27 24.49 -3.63 3.44
N SER A 28 25.29 -3.58 2.38
CA SER A 28 26.12 -2.41 2.08
C SER A 28 25.25 -1.21 1.71
N LYS A 29 25.83 -0.01 1.74
CA LYS A 29 25.16 1.23 1.34
C LYS A 29 24.57 1.14 -0.07
N GLU A 30 25.35 0.67 -1.03
CA GLU A 30 24.96 0.54 -2.45
C GLU A 30 23.85 -0.51 -2.62
N GLN A 31 23.93 -1.61 -1.85
CA GLN A 31 22.90 -2.64 -1.83
C GLN A 31 21.59 -2.09 -1.26
N THR A 32 21.63 -1.41 -0.11
CA THR A 32 20.44 -0.77 0.48
C THR A 32 19.77 0.20 -0.49
N ILE A 33 20.54 1.04 -1.19
CA ILE A 33 19.99 1.97 -2.19
C ILE A 33 19.29 1.19 -3.32
N SER A 34 19.94 0.16 -3.84
CA SER A 34 19.40 -0.64 -4.95
C SER A 34 18.13 -1.38 -4.55
N ILE A 35 18.13 -2.01 -3.37
CA ILE A 35 16.97 -2.71 -2.81
C ILE A 35 15.84 -1.72 -2.57
N PHE A 36 16.11 -0.58 -1.92
CA PHE A 36 15.11 0.46 -1.69
C PHE A 36 14.40 0.89 -2.99
N LEU A 37 15.17 1.21 -4.03
CA LEU A 37 14.61 1.65 -5.31
C LEU A 37 13.80 0.54 -5.99
N GLY A 38 14.26 -0.71 -5.93
CA GLY A 38 13.55 -1.86 -6.47
C GLY A 38 12.25 -2.15 -5.74
N THR A 39 12.27 -2.15 -4.41
CA THR A 39 11.07 -2.36 -3.57
C THR A 39 10.07 -1.23 -3.75
N LEU A 40 10.53 0.03 -3.83
CA LEU A 40 9.66 1.17 -4.10
C LEU A 40 9.04 1.12 -5.50
N PHE A 41 9.81 0.68 -6.51
CA PHE A 41 9.28 0.46 -7.86
C PHE A 41 8.11 -0.53 -7.83
N GLN A 42 8.32 -1.68 -7.20
CA GLN A 42 7.30 -2.72 -7.07
C GLN A 42 6.08 -2.20 -6.31
N LEU A 43 6.29 -1.50 -5.19
CA LEU A 43 5.20 -0.94 -4.38
C LEU A 43 4.30 0.00 -5.19
N ILE A 44 4.88 0.99 -5.87
CA ILE A 44 4.10 2.00 -6.61
C ILE A 44 3.37 1.38 -7.82
N THR A 45 3.98 0.38 -8.45
CA THR A 45 3.41 -0.25 -9.64
C THR A 45 2.36 -1.32 -9.32
N ASP A 46 2.33 -1.85 -8.09
CA ASP A 46 1.39 -2.88 -7.67
C ASP A 46 -0.06 -2.35 -7.55
N LYS A 47 -0.94 -2.90 -8.40
CA LYS A 47 -2.38 -2.58 -8.45
C LYS A 47 -3.19 -3.16 -7.30
N LYS A 48 -2.67 -4.14 -6.57
CA LYS A 48 -3.32 -4.71 -5.39
C LYS A 48 -3.15 -3.80 -4.18
N ILE A 49 -1.99 -3.15 -4.08
CA ILE A 49 -1.68 -2.22 -3.00
C ILE A 49 -2.34 -0.87 -3.27
N PHE A 50 -2.01 -0.25 -4.41
CA PHE A 50 -2.64 0.98 -4.87
C PHE A 50 -3.62 0.67 -5.99
N LYS A 51 -4.92 0.71 -5.72
CA LYS A 51 -5.94 0.38 -6.72
C LYS A 51 -6.09 1.51 -7.73
N LEU A 52 -6.04 2.75 -7.26
CA LEU A 52 -6.23 3.94 -8.07
C LEU A 52 -4.97 4.81 -8.05
N ASN A 53 -4.78 5.61 -9.10
CA ASN A 53 -3.62 6.52 -9.16
C ASN A 53 -3.71 7.63 -8.09
N ILE A 54 -4.92 7.99 -7.65
CA ILE A 54 -5.13 8.91 -6.53
C ILE A 54 -4.60 8.34 -5.20
N ASP A 55 -4.58 7.02 -5.04
CA ASP A 55 -4.00 6.39 -3.84
C ASP A 55 -2.48 6.54 -3.83
N ILE A 56 -1.85 6.46 -5.01
CA ILE A 56 -0.41 6.70 -5.19
C ILE A 56 -0.11 8.17 -4.90
N GLN A 57 -0.93 9.09 -5.42
CA GLN A 57 -0.76 10.52 -5.18
C GLN A 57 -0.73 10.84 -3.68
N LYS A 58 -1.74 10.37 -2.94
CA LYS A 58 -1.79 10.53 -1.47
C LYS A 58 -0.56 9.95 -0.78
N PHE A 59 -0.13 8.75 -1.17
CA PHE A 59 1.10 8.16 -0.64
C PHE A 59 2.34 9.04 -0.89
N LEU A 60 2.49 9.61 -2.08
CA LEU A 60 3.63 10.48 -2.42
C LEU A 60 3.58 11.79 -1.62
N GLU A 61 2.39 12.37 -1.43
CA GLU A 61 2.16 13.57 -0.63
C GLU A 61 2.42 13.31 0.86
N ASP A 62 1.90 12.21 1.40
CA ASP A 62 1.98 11.88 2.82
C ASP A 62 3.37 11.42 3.24
N VAL A 63 4.01 10.55 2.45
CA VAL A 63 5.27 9.88 2.83
C VAL A 63 6.49 10.60 2.26
N LEU A 64 6.46 10.97 0.98
CA LEU A 64 7.59 11.62 0.31
C LEU A 64 7.55 13.15 0.44
N LYS A 65 6.43 13.72 0.92
CA LYS A 65 6.19 15.17 0.99
C LYS A 65 6.45 15.84 -0.37
N LYS A 66 6.02 15.17 -1.44
CA LYS A 66 6.20 15.63 -2.82
C LYS A 66 4.89 15.59 -3.58
N GLU A 67 4.62 16.69 -4.25
CA GLU A 67 3.54 16.82 -5.21
C GLU A 67 4.08 16.62 -6.63
N TYR A 68 3.34 15.87 -7.44
CA TYR A 68 3.63 15.64 -8.84
C TYR A 68 2.49 16.21 -9.68
N LYS A 69 2.82 16.70 -10.88
CA LYS A 69 1.80 17.23 -11.79
C LYS A 69 0.88 16.12 -12.27
N ASP A 70 -0.43 16.40 -12.40
CA ASP A 70 -1.47 15.43 -12.78
C ASP A 70 -1.14 14.59 -14.01
N TYR A 71 -0.49 15.17 -15.02
CA TYR A 71 -0.13 14.45 -16.25
C TYR A 71 0.82 13.28 -15.99
N LEU A 72 1.61 13.32 -14.91
CA LEU A 72 2.52 12.23 -14.53
C LEU A 72 1.74 10.99 -14.09
N PHE A 73 0.54 11.17 -13.53
CA PHE A 73 -0.32 10.07 -13.09
C PHE A 73 -1.07 9.37 -14.24
N ARG A 74 -0.84 9.76 -15.51
CA ARG A 74 -1.40 9.04 -16.68
C ARG A 74 -0.83 7.63 -16.83
N SER A 75 0.40 7.41 -16.40
CA SER A 75 1.07 6.11 -16.45
C SER A 75 1.86 5.86 -15.18
N ARG A 76 1.57 4.75 -14.49
CA ARG A 76 2.29 4.37 -13.26
C ARG A 76 3.77 4.20 -13.52
N SER A 77 4.16 3.53 -14.61
CA SER A 77 5.57 3.33 -14.92
C SER A 77 6.29 4.67 -15.12
N TYR A 78 5.67 5.63 -15.80
CA TYR A 78 6.26 6.95 -16.01
C TYR A 78 6.39 7.73 -14.70
N LEU A 79 5.33 7.74 -13.88
CA LEU A 79 5.35 8.33 -12.54
C LEU A 79 6.46 7.69 -11.69
N THR A 80 6.51 6.37 -11.62
CA THR A 80 7.49 5.64 -10.81
C THR A 80 8.91 5.96 -11.27
N SER A 81 9.21 5.93 -12.57
CA SER A 81 10.53 6.32 -13.08
C SER A 81 10.91 7.74 -12.65
N ARG A 82 9.96 8.67 -12.67
CA ARG A 82 10.20 10.05 -12.23
C ARG A 82 10.48 10.13 -10.73
N VAL A 83 9.66 9.46 -9.91
CA VAL A 83 9.83 9.38 -8.45
C VAL A 83 11.19 8.80 -8.08
N LEU A 84 11.59 7.69 -8.71
CA LEU A 84 12.88 7.04 -8.41
C LEU A 84 14.07 7.91 -8.81
N ALA A 85 13.98 8.62 -9.94
CA ALA A 85 15.03 9.53 -10.38
C ALA A 85 15.20 10.70 -9.40
N ASP A 86 14.09 11.27 -8.94
CA ASP A 86 14.07 12.35 -7.95
C ASP A 86 14.66 11.88 -6.60
N ILE A 87 14.25 10.72 -6.11
CA ILE A 87 14.80 10.14 -4.88
C ILE A 87 16.30 9.91 -4.98
N LYS A 88 16.76 9.29 -6.08
CA LYS A 88 18.18 9.00 -6.29
C LYS A 88 19.03 10.27 -6.34
N LYS A 89 18.46 11.37 -6.84
CA LYS A 89 19.15 12.66 -6.95
C LYS A 89 19.18 13.42 -5.62
N GLU A 90 18.10 13.35 -4.85
CA GLU A 90 17.87 14.27 -3.72
C GLU A 90 18.11 13.65 -2.35
N LYS A 91 18.04 12.33 -2.21
CA LYS A 91 18.12 11.66 -0.90
C LYS A 91 19.48 11.05 -0.67
N SER A 92 20.06 11.37 0.48
CA SER A 92 21.21 10.66 1.04
C SER A 92 20.81 9.26 1.53
N TYR A 93 21.81 8.39 1.73
CA TYR A 93 21.60 7.05 2.27
C TYR A 93 20.82 7.06 3.60
N ARG A 94 21.18 7.96 4.53
CA ARG A 94 20.49 8.06 5.83
C ARG A 94 19.03 8.45 5.66
N GLU A 95 18.74 9.34 4.71
CA GLU A 95 17.36 9.73 4.41
C GLU A 95 16.56 8.59 3.76
N LEU A 96 17.19 7.74 2.93
CA LEU A 96 16.53 6.56 2.36
C LEU A 96 16.17 5.54 3.44
N VAL A 97 17.06 5.31 4.39
CA VAL A 97 16.83 4.43 5.55
C VAL A 97 15.69 4.98 6.42
N ASN A 98 15.67 6.29 6.69
CA ASN A 98 14.55 6.90 7.40
C ASN A 98 13.23 6.82 6.59
N LEU A 99 13.31 6.98 5.27
CA LEU A 99 12.15 6.90 4.39
C LEU A 99 11.60 5.48 4.31
N SER A 100 12.44 4.44 4.38
CA SER A 100 11.96 3.05 4.41
C SER A 100 11.11 2.78 5.64
N THR A 101 11.52 3.28 6.82
CA THR A 101 10.69 3.20 8.04
C THR A 101 9.34 3.89 7.85
N LYS A 102 9.33 5.12 7.32
CA LYS A 102 8.08 5.86 7.09
C LYS A 102 7.14 5.16 6.12
N ILE A 103 7.68 4.52 5.08
CA ILE A 103 6.88 3.73 4.13
C ILE A 103 6.29 2.52 4.84
N ALA A 104 7.06 1.80 5.66
CA ALA A 104 6.58 0.66 6.43
C ALA A 104 5.45 1.07 7.39
N ASP A 105 5.61 2.18 8.10
CA ASP A 105 4.61 2.73 9.02
C ASP A 105 3.31 3.09 8.28
N TYR A 106 3.41 3.83 7.18
CA TYR A 106 2.25 4.19 6.35
C TYR A 106 1.49 2.95 5.86
N LEU A 107 2.21 1.90 5.45
CA LEU A 107 1.60 0.67 4.97
C LEU A 107 0.87 -0.10 6.09
N ASN A 108 1.42 -0.12 7.30
CA ASN A 108 0.78 -0.74 8.46
C ASN A 108 -0.50 0.01 8.83
N GLU A 109 -0.44 1.33 9.01
CA GLU A 109 -1.59 2.16 9.38
C GLU A 109 -2.75 2.01 8.39
N ASN A 110 -2.43 2.06 7.08
CA ASN A 110 -3.44 1.91 6.03
C ASN A 110 -4.04 0.50 5.97
N ASN A 111 -3.27 -0.53 6.34
CA ASN A 111 -3.77 -1.91 6.40
C ASN A 111 -4.73 -2.08 7.60
N GLU A 112 -4.36 -1.57 8.77
CA GLU A 112 -5.18 -1.63 9.97
C GLU A 112 -6.48 -0.84 9.83
N LEU A 113 -6.43 0.34 9.19
CA LEU A 113 -7.62 1.13 8.86
C LEU A 113 -8.56 0.35 7.92
N LYS A 114 -8.03 -0.32 6.89
CA LYS A 114 -8.85 -1.16 6.00
C LYS A 114 -9.49 -2.33 6.76
N GLN A 115 -8.75 -2.99 7.65
CA GLN A 115 -9.26 -4.13 8.42
C GLN A 115 -10.33 -3.72 9.44
N SER A 116 -10.17 -2.58 10.11
CA SER A 116 -11.16 -2.06 11.07
C SER A 116 -12.47 -1.63 10.38
N ILE A 117 -12.40 -1.00 9.19
CA ILE A 117 -13.60 -0.67 8.39
C ILE A 117 -14.36 -1.94 7.98
N ILE A 118 -13.64 -3.00 7.56
CA ILE A 118 -14.26 -4.28 7.19
C ILE A 118 -14.98 -4.90 8.40
N LYS A 119 -14.32 -4.95 9.57
CA LYS A 119 -14.93 -5.47 10.82
C LYS A 119 -16.20 -4.70 11.21
N ASN A 120 -16.17 -3.37 11.11
CA ASN A 120 -17.31 -2.51 11.45
C ASN A 120 -18.48 -2.65 10.46
N ASN A 121 -18.21 -2.84 9.18
CA ASN A 121 -19.25 -3.03 8.16
C ASN A 121 -19.88 -4.43 8.15
N SER A 122 -19.15 -5.46 8.61
CA SER A 122 -19.72 -6.82 8.76
C SER A 122 -20.73 -6.92 9.91
N GLY A 123 -20.60 -6.12 10.97
CA GLY A 123 -21.56 -6.12 12.09
C GLY A 123 -22.93 -5.55 11.71
N LYS A 124 -22.95 -4.37 11.07
CA LYS A 124 -24.19 -3.67 10.71
C LYS A 124 -25.08 -4.43 9.73
N LYS A 125 -24.50 -5.06 8.69
CA LYS A 125 -25.30 -5.81 7.70
C LYS A 125 -25.95 -7.07 8.26
N ILE A 126 -25.30 -7.72 9.22
CA ILE A 126 -25.84 -8.94 9.84
C ILE A 126 -26.96 -8.58 10.81
N GLU A 127 -26.79 -7.54 11.63
CA GLU A 127 -27.84 -7.05 12.54
C GLU A 127 -29.08 -6.58 11.77
N ASP A 128 -28.92 -5.77 10.72
CA ASP A 128 -30.06 -5.31 9.89
C ASP A 128 -30.76 -6.49 9.17
N SER A 129 -30.00 -7.50 8.74
CA SER A 129 -30.56 -8.70 8.11
C SER A 129 -31.29 -9.62 9.10
N ILE A 130 -30.79 -9.75 10.32
CA ILE A 130 -31.42 -10.54 11.38
C ILE A 130 -32.69 -9.83 11.87
N VAL A 131 -32.62 -8.52 12.11
CA VAL A 131 -33.77 -7.71 12.51
C VAL A 131 -34.86 -7.72 11.44
N GLY A 132 -34.48 -7.62 10.15
CA GLY A 132 -35.42 -7.74 9.03
C GLY A 132 -36.11 -9.11 8.97
N TRP A 133 -35.38 -10.19 9.21
CA TRP A 133 -35.93 -11.55 9.23
C TRP A 133 -36.86 -11.79 10.43
N VAL A 134 -36.45 -11.39 11.64
CA VAL A 134 -37.24 -11.54 12.88
C VAL A 134 -38.58 -10.81 12.76
N ASN A 135 -38.59 -9.60 12.19
CA ASN A 135 -39.81 -8.83 11.99
C ASN A 135 -40.77 -9.48 10.99
N GLN A 136 -40.26 -10.18 9.97
CA GLN A 136 -41.08 -10.94 9.02
C GLN A 136 -41.71 -12.18 9.65
N VAL A 137 -41.00 -12.84 10.57
CA VAL A 137 -41.52 -14.03 11.28
C VAL A 137 -42.62 -13.61 12.26
N ASN A 138 -42.40 -12.55 13.04
CA ASN A 138 -43.39 -12.10 14.03
C ASN A 138 -44.66 -11.55 13.39
N LYS A 139 -44.57 -10.89 12.23
CA LYS A 139 -45.74 -10.37 11.51
C LYS A 139 -46.71 -11.48 11.05
N LYS A 140 -46.24 -12.72 10.88
CA LYS A 140 -47.06 -13.86 10.46
C LYS A 140 -47.75 -14.60 11.62
N ILE A 141 -47.49 -14.21 12.87
CA ILE A 141 -48.03 -14.87 14.06
C ILE A 141 -49.30 -14.15 14.57
N GLU A 142 -49.55 -12.94 14.08
CA GLU A 142 -50.69 -12.09 14.48
C GLU A 142 -51.85 -12.03 13.46
N GLU A 143 -51.79 -12.82 12.37
CA GLU A 143 -52.89 -13.05 11.41
C GLU A 143 -53.45 -14.47 11.57
#